data_AF-A0A2V8YYH3-F1
#
_entry.id   AF-A0A2V8YYH3-F1
#
_cell.length_a   1.000
_cell.length_b   1.000
_cell.length_c   1.000
_cell.angle_alpha   90.00
_cell.angle_beta   90.00
_cell.angle_gamma   90.00
#
_symmetry.space_group_name_H-M   'P 1'
#
loop_
_entity.id
_entity.type
_entity.pdbx_description
1 polymer ?
#
loop_
_entity_poly.entity_id
_entity_poly.type
_entity_poly.pdbx_seq_one_letter_code
_entity_poly.pdbx_strand_id
1 'polypeptide(L)'
;MLFALCATAAWQAAAQGTKQVPVQAGLQARSETQTPPPSSHAQAPAENTVTVDGSEAMFTTMCALLASGFESNVNSDNWTAFRAQMRERLRKQQGPAVDAIRQFYRQHELRDPGATLSRYLWFGLVSGPAPNFQPILRRDELPPDVIALLGFSELLSSYYREQKIADLWRQVQPIYNREIQPLQEPLTQIVYTTTGYLREILDPYGPRKFNIIVEPLVGRITNVRNFGDHYALVLSGAEDLPLDVVRHAFLHFMLDPLPLMYPHVVAVKRPLYDIAAKAPRLVDDLKDDFPSYFAECTVRAVELRMKRMSPGEREAALRRNDADGYVLVRPLVTALAGFEKSEPSMKRYFPDLVRSIDEKAEAKRLAGIPFAAADTTKSDDAAVEVVARPKRALPTTVPNDADAIAELTEGERQIAAKNSPAAEAAFQKVLMKYPDQPRAWFGMGVVAYMDHNVARAKQVFGSLTTGEHAATSDPRVLTWSHVYLARIYDYEGNASGAKAEYESALAVPGGPQEARQAAQKELAASANDKPTPQP
;
A
#
# COMPACT_ATOMS: atom_id res chain seq x y z
N MET A 1 34.94 -30.61 -27.32
CA MET A 1 35.47 -31.97 -27.54
C MET A 1 34.62 -32.94 -26.72
N LEU A 2 34.11 -33.98 -27.40
CA LEU A 2 33.29 -35.14 -27.01
C LEU A 2 33.18 -35.48 -25.50
N PHE A 3 32.05 -36.00 -24.97
CA PHE A 3 31.29 -37.16 -25.45
C PHE A 3 29.79 -37.09 -25.15
N ALA A 4 29.00 -37.49 -26.15
CA ALA A 4 27.65 -38.02 -26.04
C ALA A 4 27.70 -39.55 -25.94
N LEU A 5 26.65 -40.20 -25.41
CA LEU A 5 25.97 -41.36 -26.01
C LEU A 5 24.83 -41.84 -25.07
N CYS A 6 23.58 -41.79 -25.54
CA CYS A 6 22.86 -42.98 -26.01
C CYS A 6 21.40 -42.64 -26.36
N ALA A 7 21.08 -42.89 -27.62
CA ALA A 7 19.76 -42.84 -28.23
C ALA A 7 19.10 -44.23 -28.24
N THR A 8 17.83 -44.26 -28.65
CA THR A 8 17.04 -45.28 -29.39
C THR A 8 15.63 -45.37 -28.79
N ALA A 9 14.51 -45.49 -29.51
CA ALA A 9 14.14 -45.54 -30.94
C ALA A 9 12.61 -45.21 -31.00
N ALA A 10 12.12 -44.46 -32.00
CA ALA A 10 11.37 -44.92 -33.20
C ALA A 10 10.00 -45.61 -32.89
N TRP A 11 8.88 -45.46 -33.62
CA TRP A 11 8.55 -44.80 -34.89
C TRP A 11 6.99 -44.77 -35.05
N GLN A 12 6.55 -43.91 -35.97
CA GLN A 12 5.26 -43.78 -36.68
C GLN A 12 4.69 -45.11 -37.24
N ALA A 13 3.46 -45.31 -37.74
CA ALA A 13 2.22 -44.55 -37.97
C ALA A 13 1.16 -45.57 -38.49
N ALA A 14 -0.08 -45.11 -38.68
CA ALA A 14 -0.99 -45.40 -39.81
C ALA A 14 -2.42 -45.79 -39.43
N ALA A 15 -3.33 -45.18 -40.18
CA ALA A 15 -4.78 -45.22 -40.09
C ALA A 15 -5.39 -46.47 -40.75
N GLN A 16 -6.65 -46.77 -40.41
CA GLN A 16 -7.67 -47.29 -41.32
C GLN A 16 -9.06 -47.16 -40.66
N GLY A 17 -10.04 -46.67 -41.43
CA GLY A 17 -11.44 -46.55 -41.01
C GLY A 17 -12.34 -47.62 -41.64
N THR A 18 -13.54 -47.80 -41.09
CA THR A 18 -14.68 -48.47 -41.72
C THR A 18 -16.02 -47.90 -41.20
N LYS A 19 -17.03 -47.97 -42.08
CA LYS A 19 -18.30 -47.22 -42.12
C LYS A 19 -19.52 -47.92 -41.47
N GLN A 20 -20.58 -47.12 -41.25
CA GLN A 20 -22.05 -47.33 -41.50
C GLN A 20 -23.05 -47.75 -40.36
N VAL A 21 -23.74 -46.75 -39.75
CA VAL A 21 -25.19 -46.31 -39.83
C VAL A 21 -26.34 -47.38 -39.82
N PRO A 22 -27.61 -47.14 -39.39
CA PRO A 22 -28.25 -46.51 -38.19
C PRO A 22 -29.43 -47.34 -37.58
N VAL A 23 -30.01 -46.98 -36.43
CA VAL A 23 -31.45 -47.29 -36.13
C VAL A 23 -32.09 -46.16 -35.32
N GLN A 24 -33.16 -45.57 -35.87
CA GLN A 24 -34.14 -44.74 -35.18
C GLN A 24 -35.15 -45.63 -34.44
N ALA A 25 -35.50 -45.25 -33.22
CA ALA A 25 -36.78 -45.59 -32.60
C ALA A 25 -37.28 -44.36 -31.83
N GLY A 26 -38.36 -43.77 -32.32
CA GLY A 26 -39.04 -42.65 -31.66
C GLY A 26 -40.03 -43.15 -30.61
N LEU A 27 -40.26 -42.34 -29.59
CA LEU A 27 -41.50 -42.28 -28.81
C LEU A 27 -41.62 -40.87 -28.22
N GLN A 28 -42.70 -40.19 -28.59
CA GLN A 28 -43.12 -38.88 -28.07
C GLN A 28 -43.56 -39.01 -26.60
N ALA A 29 -43.14 -38.09 -25.75
CA ALA A 29 -43.82 -37.79 -24.48
C ALA A 29 -43.60 -36.33 -24.05
N ARG A 30 -44.70 -35.58 -24.12
CA ARG A 30 -45.15 -34.46 -23.26
C ARG A 30 -44.16 -33.36 -22.83
N SER A 31 -44.47 -32.15 -23.31
CA SER A 31 -44.04 -30.89 -22.74
C SER A 31 -44.52 -30.73 -21.30
N GLU A 32 -43.59 -30.80 -20.34
CA GLU A 32 -43.78 -30.25 -19.01
C GLU A 32 -42.96 -28.96 -18.88
N THR A 33 -43.65 -27.89 -18.50
CA THR A 33 -43.12 -26.57 -18.19
C THR A 33 -42.13 -26.68 -17.03
N GLN A 34 -40.83 -26.77 -17.34
CA GLN A 34 -39.77 -26.59 -16.34
C GLN A 34 -39.64 -25.12 -15.96
N THR A 35 -39.94 -24.85 -14.70
CA THR A 35 -39.66 -23.59 -14.00
C THR A 35 -38.15 -23.32 -14.06
N PRO A 36 -37.69 -22.11 -14.41
CA PRO A 36 -36.26 -21.82 -14.41
C PRO A 36 -35.70 -21.94 -12.97
N PRO A 37 -34.49 -22.47 -12.79
CA PRO A 37 -33.88 -22.61 -11.47
C PRO A 37 -33.71 -21.22 -10.82
N PRO A 38 -33.78 -21.12 -9.49
CA PRO A 38 -33.69 -19.85 -8.79
C PRO A 38 -32.36 -19.18 -9.11
N SER A 39 -32.47 -17.89 -9.42
CA SER A 39 -31.39 -16.95 -9.67
C SER A 39 -30.23 -17.20 -8.72
N SER A 40 -29.05 -17.42 -9.28
CA SER A 40 -27.77 -17.40 -8.57
C SER A 40 -27.81 -16.30 -7.51
N HIS A 41 -27.65 -16.68 -6.24
CA HIS A 41 -27.28 -15.74 -5.19
C HIS A 41 -26.16 -14.85 -5.74
N ALA A 42 -26.33 -13.54 -5.60
CA ALA A 42 -25.29 -12.57 -5.88
C ALA A 42 -24.05 -13.00 -5.11
N GLN A 43 -23.05 -13.55 -5.82
CA GLN A 43 -21.74 -13.73 -5.27
C GLN A 43 -21.26 -12.34 -4.86
N ALA A 44 -20.93 -12.17 -3.57
CA ALA A 44 -20.18 -11.00 -3.14
C ALA A 44 -18.95 -10.85 -4.06
N PRO A 45 -18.61 -9.64 -4.52
CA PRO A 45 -17.45 -9.46 -5.39
C PRO A 45 -16.22 -10.10 -4.73
N ALA A 46 -15.44 -10.84 -5.50
CA ALA A 46 -14.16 -11.34 -5.01
C ALA A 46 -13.33 -10.14 -4.50
N GLU A 47 -12.85 -10.22 -3.25
CA GLU A 47 -12.05 -9.16 -2.64
C GLU A 47 -10.69 -9.04 -3.33
N ASN A 48 -10.62 -8.24 -4.38
CA ASN A 48 -9.38 -7.99 -5.10
C ASN A 48 -8.52 -6.96 -4.33
N THR A 49 -7.19 -7.12 -4.39
CA THR A 49 -6.23 -6.13 -3.85
C THR A 49 -6.35 -4.77 -4.54
N VAL A 50 -6.70 -4.79 -5.83
CA VAL A 50 -6.86 -3.61 -6.69
C VAL A 50 -8.31 -3.56 -7.15
N THR A 51 -8.98 -2.42 -6.93
CA THR A 51 -10.38 -2.22 -7.34
C THR A 51 -10.56 -0.91 -8.10
N VAL A 52 -11.52 -0.89 -9.03
CA VAL A 52 -12.04 0.34 -9.64
C VAL A 52 -13.55 0.25 -9.68
N ASP A 53 -14.22 1.14 -8.94
CA ASP A 53 -15.67 1.09 -8.76
C ASP A 53 -16.25 2.47 -8.40
N GLY A 54 -17.57 2.59 -8.40
CA GLY A 54 -18.29 3.68 -7.76
C GLY A 54 -18.43 3.44 -6.25
N SER A 55 -18.69 4.50 -5.49
CA SER A 55 -18.98 4.40 -4.06
C SER A 55 -20.26 5.15 -3.72
N GLU A 56 -21.25 4.46 -3.17
CA GLU A 56 -22.51 5.08 -2.73
C GLU A 56 -22.28 6.11 -1.61
N ALA A 57 -21.31 5.86 -0.73
CA ALA A 57 -20.93 6.79 0.33
C ALA A 57 -20.29 8.06 -0.25
N MET A 58 -19.40 7.92 -1.25
CA MET A 58 -18.84 9.06 -1.97
C MET A 58 -19.93 9.83 -2.72
N PHE A 59 -20.77 9.13 -3.47
CA PHE A 59 -21.88 9.71 -4.21
C PHE A 59 -22.83 10.49 -3.31
N THR A 60 -23.21 9.92 -2.17
CA THR A 60 -24.09 10.59 -1.21
C THR A 60 -23.42 11.85 -0.64
N THR A 61 -22.13 11.77 -0.33
CA THR A 61 -21.33 12.91 0.15
C THR A 61 -21.31 14.03 -0.90
N MET A 62 -21.05 13.70 -2.16
CA MET A 62 -21.06 14.68 -3.26
C MET A 62 -22.46 15.24 -3.53
N CYS A 63 -23.52 14.44 -3.39
CA CYS A 63 -24.89 14.93 -3.49
C CYS A 63 -25.18 16.00 -2.43
N ALA A 64 -24.79 15.75 -1.19
CA ALA A 64 -24.94 16.69 -0.09
C ALA A 64 -24.17 18.01 -0.32
N LEU A 65 -22.96 17.94 -0.89
CA LEU A 65 -22.18 19.12 -1.24
C LEU A 65 -22.87 19.97 -2.31
N LEU A 66 -23.31 19.33 -3.39
CA LEU A 66 -24.00 20.01 -4.48
C LEU A 66 -25.35 20.59 -4.02
N ALA A 67 -26.08 19.89 -3.16
CA ALA A 67 -27.31 20.40 -2.53
C ALA A 67 -27.06 21.61 -1.61
N SER A 68 -25.85 21.69 -1.04
CA SER A 68 -25.37 22.82 -0.24
C SER A 68 -24.92 24.02 -1.06
N GLY A 69 -24.82 23.86 -2.38
CA GLY A 69 -24.37 24.92 -3.30
C GLY A 69 -22.86 24.97 -3.48
N PHE A 70 -22.11 23.93 -3.09
CA PHE A 70 -20.69 23.84 -3.39
C PHE A 70 -20.46 23.89 -4.91
N GLU A 71 -19.61 24.82 -5.35
CA GLU A 71 -19.15 24.94 -6.73
C GLU A 71 -17.62 25.03 -6.72
N SER A 72 -16.94 23.97 -7.15
CA SER A 72 -15.52 24.06 -7.50
C SER A 72 -15.41 24.67 -8.89
N ASN A 73 -14.84 25.87 -9.01
CA ASN A 73 -14.52 26.56 -10.28
C ASN A 73 -13.44 25.83 -11.12
N VAL A 74 -13.28 24.52 -10.95
CA VAL A 74 -12.34 23.70 -11.73
C VAL A 74 -12.95 23.47 -13.10
N ASN A 75 -12.91 24.54 -13.88
CA ASN A 75 -13.32 24.72 -15.26
C ASN A 75 -14.76 24.29 -15.62
N SER A 76 -15.66 25.27 -15.80
CA SER A 76 -17.01 25.05 -16.35
C SER A 76 -17.00 24.43 -17.76
N ASP A 77 -15.88 24.55 -18.47
CA ASP A 77 -15.77 24.19 -19.88
C ASP A 77 -15.85 22.68 -20.13
N ASN A 78 -15.68 21.85 -19.08
CA ASN A 78 -15.66 20.38 -19.16
C ASN A 78 -16.74 19.70 -18.32
N TRP A 79 -17.87 20.37 -18.07
CA TRP A 79 -18.97 19.75 -17.34
C TRP A 79 -19.66 18.70 -18.21
N THR A 80 -19.56 17.42 -17.81
CA THR A 80 -20.39 16.40 -18.42
C THR A 80 -21.86 16.76 -18.23
N ALA A 81 -22.69 16.48 -19.26
CA ALA A 81 -24.12 16.78 -19.21
C ALA A 81 -24.80 16.14 -17.98
N PHE A 82 -24.28 14.99 -17.52
CA PHE A 82 -24.73 14.32 -16.31
C PHE A 82 -24.48 15.16 -15.05
N ARG A 83 -23.25 15.64 -14.82
CA ARG A 83 -22.90 16.46 -13.65
C ARG A 83 -23.76 17.73 -13.60
N ALA A 84 -23.93 18.40 -14.73
CA ALA A 84 -24.74 19.62 -14.82
C ALA A 84 -26.21 19.38 -14.42
N GLN A 85 -26.81 18.30 -14.92
CA GLN A 85 -28.18 17.89 -14.56
C GLN A 85 -28.30 17.54 -13.08
N MET A 86 -27.33 16.79 -12.55
CA MET A 86 -27.32 16.41 -11.13
C MET A 86 -27.22 17.62 -10.22
N ARG A 87 -26.33 18.58 -10.51
CA ARG A 87 -26.25 19.82 -9.75
C ARG A 87 -27.59 20.54 -9.71
N GLU A 88 -28.21 20.77 -10.88
CA GLU A 88 -29.46 21.51 -10.96
C GLU A 88 -30.59 20.83 -10.17
N ARG A 89 -30.65 19.49 -10.26
CA ARG A 89 -31.59 18.67 -9.49
C ARG A 89 -31.34 18.78 -7.99
N LEU A 90 -30.09 18.64 -7.55
CA LEU A 90 -29.73 18.59 -6.13
C LEU A 90 -29.89 19.96 -5.44
N ARG A 91 -29.59 21.07 -6.13
CA ARG A 91 -29.82 22.43 -5.59
C ARG A 91 -31.29 22.73 -5.30
N LYS A 92 -32.22 22.11 -6.03
CA LYS A 92 -33.66 22.27 -5.84
C LYS A 92 -34.24 21.45 -4.69
N GLN A 93 -33.44 20.59 -4.06
CA GLN A 93 -33.91 19.80 -2.92
C GLN A 93 -34.29 20.71 -1.75
N GLN A 94 -35.29 20.25 -1.00
CA GLN A 94 -35.87 20.93 0.15
C GLN A 94 -36.20 19.91 1.23
N GLY A 95 -36.28 20.37 2.47
CA GLY A 95 -36.60 19.54 3.63
C GLY A 95 -35.66 19.82 4.81
N PRO A 96 -36.05 19.43 6.02
CA PRO A 96 -35.26 19.70 7.23
C PRO A 96 -33.85 19.10 7.17
N ALA A 97 -33.67 17.92 6.57
CA ALA A 97 -32.32 17.32 6.44
C ALA A 97 -31.45 18.09 5.43
N VAL A 98 -32.03 18.56 4.33
CA VAL A 98 -31.33 19.43 3.37
C VAL A 98 -30.90 20.74 4.02
N ASP A 99 -31.78 21.37 4.80
CA ASP A 99 -31.48 22.62 5.49
C ASP A 99 -30.39 22.44 6.55
N ALA A 100 -30.40 21.31 7.26
CA ALA A 100 -29.36 20.94 8.23
C ALA A 100 -28.00 20.73 7.56
N ILE A 101 -27.95 20.02 6.42
CA ILE A 101 -26.70 19.84 5.67
C ILE A 101 -26.18 21.18 5.13
N ARG A 102 -27.05 22.03 4.59
CA ARG A 102 -26.68 23.38 4.14
C ARG A 102 -26.10 24.23 5.26
N GLN A 103 -26.71 24.17 6.45
CA GLN A 103 -26.22 24.87 7.62
C GLN A 103 -24.86 24.33 8.05
N PHE A 104 -24.70 23.01 8.12
CA PHE A 104 -23.43 22.38 8.46
C PHE A 104 -22.34 22.75 7.46
N TYR A 105 -22.63 22.71 6.16
CA TYR A 105 -21.70 23.12 5.11
C TYR A 105 -21.21 24.56 5.30
N ARG A 106 -22.10 25.53 5.51
CA ARG A 106 -21.73 26.95 5.77
C ARG A 106 -20.83 27.13 6.99
N GLN A 107 -20.93 26.25 7.98
CA GLN A 107 -20.10 26.31 9.20
C GLN A 107 -18.72 25.68 9.00
N HIS A 108 -18.56 24.82 7.99
CA HIS A 108 -17.37 24.01 7.79
C HIS A 108 -16.66 24.25 6.45
N GLU A 109 -17.19 25.13 5.60
CA GLU A 109 -16.52 25.55 4.37
C GLU A 109 -15.22 26.31 4.69
N LEU A 110 -14.20 26.05 3.89
CA LEU A 110 -12.90 26.71 3.98
C LEU A 110 -12.82 27.81 2.94
N ARG A 111 -11.92 28.78 3.18
CA ARG A 111 -11.66 29.86 2.24
C ARG A 111 -11.22 29.35 0.86
N ASP A 112 -10.49 28.24 0.83
CA ASP A 112 -10.12 27.55 -0.40
C ASP A 112 -11.19 26.47 -0.75
N PRO A 113 -11.88 26.58 -1.90
CA PRO A 113 -12.81 25.57 -2.38
C PRO A 113 -12.16 24.20 -2.61
N GLY A 114 -10.88 24.15 -3.00
CA GLY A 114 -10.13 22.92 -3.18
C GLY A 114 -9.95 22.16 -1.87
N ALA A 115 -9.52 22.86 -0.82
CA ALA A 115 -9.42 22.33 0.55
C ALA A 115 -10.80 21.90 1.09
N THR A 116 -11.86 22.65 0.79
CA THR A 116 -13.23 22.25 1.16
C THR A 116 -13.61 20.93 0.51
N LEU A 117 -13.46 20.80 -0.81
CA LEU A 117 -13.70 19.55 -1.52
C LEU A 117 -12.86 18.41 -0.95
N SER A 118 -11.58 18.68 -0.71
CA SER A 118 -10.62 17.71 -0.18
C SER A 118 -11.10 17.08 1.14
N ARG A 119 -11.68 17.90 2.02
CA ARG A 119 -12.21 17.47 3.31
C ARG A 119 -13.37 16.49 3.17
N TYR A 120 -14.31 16.77 2.28
CA TYR A 120 -15.47 15.92 2.05
C TYR A 120 -15.13 14.67 1.22
N LEU A 121 -14.15 14.75 0.32
CA LEU A 121 -13.59 13.56 -0.33
C LEU A 121 -13.00 12.60 0.70
N TRP A 122 -12.23 13.12 1.66
CA TRP A 122 -11.72 12.33 2.77
C TRP A 122 -12.84 11.66 3.55
N PHE A 123 -13.90 12.40 3.89
CA PHE A 123 -15.08 11.84 4.55
C PHE A 123 -15.69 10.69 3.73
N GLY A 124 -15.95 10.90 2.44
CA GLY A 124 -16.54 9.89 1.57
C GLY A 124 -15.69 8.61 1.44
N LEU A 125 -14.36 8.73 1.45
CA LEU A 125 -13.44 7.60 1.39
C LEU A 125 -13.44 6.72 2.64
N VAL A 126 -13.51 7.35 3.82
CA VAL A 126 -13.45 6.64 5.09
C VAL A 126 -14.84 6.36 5.66
N SER A 127 -15.90 6.70 4.92
CA SER A 127 -17.28 6.48 5.33
C SER A 127 -17.70 5.04 5.05
N GLY A 128 -18.29 4.40 6.06
CA GLY A 128 -18.88 3.08 5.96
C GLY A 128 -20.17 3.06 5.15
N PRO A 129 -20.82 1.89 5.04
CA PRO A 129 -21.96 1.71 4.16
C PRO A 129 -23.16 2.59 4.55
N ALA A 130 -23.95 2.93 3.53
CA ALA A 130 -25.27 3.51 3.71
C ALA A 130 -26.18 2.56 4.54
N PRO A 131 -27.16 3.09 5.28
CA PRO A 131 -27.49 4.51 5.42
C PRO A 131 -26.75 5.20 6.57
N ASN A 132 -25.84 4.54 7.27
CA ASN A 132 -25.31 5.05 8.54
C ASN A 132 -24.03 5.87 8.39
N PHE A 133 -23.23 5.63 7.33
CA PHE A 133 -22.04 6.43 7.00
C PHE A 133 -21.07 6.63 8.17
N GLN A 134 -20.97 5.61 9.03
CA GLN A 134 -20.05 5.63 10.17
C GLN A 134 -18.63 5.40 9.67
N PRO A 135 -17.62 6.10 10.20
CA PRO A 135 -16.26 5.92 9.73
C PRO A 135 -15.77 4.46 9.87
N ILE A 136 -15.09 3.95 8.84
CA ILE A 136 -14.48 2.61 8.84
C ILE A 136 -13.16 2.57 9.62
N LEU A 137 -12.57 3.74 9.85
CA LEU A 137 -11.33 3.91 10.61
C LEU A 137 -11.61 4.25 12.06
N ARG A 138 -10.66 3.94 12.93
CA ARG A 138 -10.70 4.39 14.31
C ARG A 138 -10.49 5.90 14.38
N ARG A 139 -10.99 6.52 15.46
CA ARG A 139 -10.90 7.98 15.64
C ARG A 139 -9.47 8.51 15.63
N ASP A 140 -8.51 7.77 16.17
CA ASP A 140 -7.08 8.10 16.20
C ASP A 140 -6.38 7.94 14.84
N GLU A 141 -7.02 7.26 13.89
CA GLU A 141 -6.53 7.05 12.52
C GLU A 141 -7.21 8.00 11.51
N LEU A 142 -8.23 8.76 11.94
CA LEU A 142 -8.94 9.68 11.06
C LEU A 142 -8.07 10.87 10.66
N PRO A 143 -8.08 11.27 9.38
CA PRO A 143 -7.44 12.51 8.95
C PRO A 143 -8.01 13.72 9.70
N PRO A 144 -7.21 14.77 9.97
CA PRO A 144 -7.68 16.01 10.58
C PRO A 144 -8.89 16.62 9.87
N ASP A 145 -8.93 16.49 8.55
CA ASP A 145 -10.04 16.88 7.70
C ASP A 145 -11.37 16.20 8.07
N VAL A 146 -11.34 14.90 8.35
CA VAL A 146 -12.56 14.14 8.74
C VAL A 146 -12.94 14.46 10.18
N ILE A 147 -11.95 14.65 11.06
CA ILE A 147 -12.18 15.08 12.44
C ILE A 147 -12.90 16.44 12.46
N ALA A 148 -12.58 17.34 11.53
CA ALA A 148 -13.27 18.62 11.39
C ALA A 148 -14.73 18.48 10.93
N LEU A 149 -15.16 17.31 10.44
CA LEU A 149 -16.55 17.03 10.02
C LEU A 149 -17.31 16.13 11.02
N LEU A 150 -16.89 16.07 12.29
CA LEU A 150 -17.61 15.30 13.30
C LEU A 150 -19.10 15.66 13.34
N GLY A 151 -19.96 14.64 13.37
CA GLY A 151 -21.42 14.78 13.32
C GLY A 151 -22.02 14.79 11.90
N PHE A 152 -21.20 14.94 10.85
CA PHE A 152 -21.70 14.94 9.47
C PHE A 152 -22.37 13.60 9.07
N SER A 153 -21.92 12.46 9.59
CA SER A 153 -22.51 11.14 9.31
C SER A 153 -24.00 11.05 9.65
N GLU A 154 -24.42 11.62 10.79
CA GLU A 154 -25.82 11.66 11.23
C GLU A 154 -26.69 12.50 10.28
N LEU A 155 -26.14 13.66 9.85
CA LEU A 155 -26.79 14.55 8.89
C LEU A 155 -26.90 13.89 7.52
N LEU A 156 -25.83 13.24 7.06
CA LEU A 156 -25.79 12.52 5.80
C LEU A 156 -26.78 11.35 5.79
N SER A 157 -26.90 10.63 6.91
CA SER A 157 -27.89 9.56 7.09
C SER A 157 -29.32 10.08 6.95
N SER A 158 -29.63 11.21 7.60
CA SER A 158 -30.94 11.85 7.53
C SER A 158 -31.26 12.33 6.12
N TYR A 159 -30.31 12.99 5.47
CA TYR A 159 -30.43 13.44 4.07
C TYR A 159 -30.59 12.28 3.10
N TYR A 160 -29.83 11.21 3.25
CA TYR A 160 -29.92 10.00 2.42
C TYR A 160 -31.33 9.42 2.40
N ARG A 161 -31.97 9.35 3.58
CA ARG A 161 -33.35 8.87 3.73
C ARG A 161 -34.36 9.86 3.18
N GLU A 162 -34.27 11.13 3.57
CA GLU A 162 -35.22 12.19 3.18
C GLU A 162 -35.26 12.38 1.66
N GLN A 163 -34.09 12.44 1.03
CA GLN A 163 -33.96 12.72 -0.40
C GLN A 163 -33.92 11.45 -1.26
N LYS A 164 -34.16 10.28 -0.65
CA LYS A 164 -34.19 8.96 -1.32
C LYS A 164 -32.95 8.71 -2.18
N ILE A 165 -31.77 8.99 -1.61
CA ILE A 165 -30.50 8.89 -2.34
C ILE A 165 -30.21 7.45 -2.77
N ALA A 166 -30.69 6.44 -2.03
CA ALA A 166 -30.65 5.02 -2.46
C ALA A 166 -31.27 4.79 -3.85
N ASP A 167 -32.43 5.40 -4.11
CA ASP A 167 -33.13 5.27 -5.39
C ASP A 167 -32.38 6.00 -6.49
N LEU A 168 -31.83 7.17 -6.15
CA LEU A 168 -31.02 7.95 -7.08
C LEU A 168 -29.72 7.22 -7.44
N TRP A 169 -29.04 6.61 -6.48
CA TRP A 169 -27.84 5.80 -6.71
C TRP A 169 -28.13 4.64 -7.68
N ARG A 170 -29.21 3.89 -7.45
CA ARG A 170 -29.65 2.82 -8.36
C ARG A 170 -29.96 3.33 -9.77
N GLN A 171 -30.50 4.54 -9.91
CA GLN A 171 -30.79 5.15 -11.21
C GLN A 171 -29.52 5.56 -11.97
N VAL A 172 -28.48 6.05 -11.26
CA VAL A 172 -27.24 6.55 -11.90
C VAL A 172 -26.17 5.48 -12.06
N GLN A 173 -26.31 4.32 -11.40
CA GLN A 173 -25.41 3.17 -11.51
C GLN A 173 -25.00 2.81 -12.94
N PRO A 174 -25.91 2.76 -13.94
CA PRO A 174 -25.51 2.50 -15.34
C PRO A 174 -24.56 3.56 -15.94
N ILE A 175 -24.65 4.81 -15.48
CA ILE A 175 -23.74 5.89 -15.91
C ILE A 175 -22.35 5.65 -15.32
N TYR A 176 -22.27 5.32 -14.03
CA TYR A 176 -21.01 4.96 -13.37
C TYR A 176 -20.35 3.76 -14.04
N ASN A 177 -21.11 2.69 -14.32
CA ASN A 177 -20.58 1.50 -14.96
C ASN A 177 -19.99 1.80 -16.35
N ARG A 178 -20.61 2.73 -17.10
CA ARG A 178 -20.08 3.20 -18.39
C ARG A 178 -18.76 3.96 -18.25
N GLU A 179 -18.60 4.75 -17.19
CA GLU A 179 -17.34 5.46 -16.88
C GLU A 179 -16.25 4.52 -16.36
N ILE A 180 -16.62 3.49 -15.60
CA ILE A 180 -15.69 2.51 -15.01
C ILE A 180 -15.14 1.55 -16.06
N GLN A 181 -15.97 1.08 -16.99
CA GLN A 181 -15.59 0.06 -17.97
C GLN A 181 -14.28 0.36 -18.73
N PRO A 182 -14.04 1.55 -19.31
CA PRO A 182 -12.80 1.85 -20.03
C PRO A 182 -11.56 1.98 -19.12
N LEU A 183 -11.72 2.12 -17.80
CA LEU A 183 -10.59 2.20 -16.85
C LEU A 183 -9.95 0.83 -16.57
N GLN A 184 -10.66 -0.26 -16.82
CA GLN A 184 -10.25 -1.62 -16.48
C GLN A 184 -8.95 -2.04 -17.19
N GLU A 185 -8.85 -1.80 -18.50
CA GLU A 185 -7.70 -2.22 -19.30
C GLU A 185 -6.43 -1.43 -18.95
N PRO A 186 -6.42 -0.08 -18.89
CA PRO A 186 -5.24 0.66 -18.49
C PRO A 186 -4.78 0.34 -17.06
N LEU A 187 -5.72 0.13 -16.13
CA LEU A 187 -5.38 -0.27 -14.76
C LEU A 187 -4.74 -1.66 -14.74
N THR A 188 -5.31 -2.62 -15.45
CA THR A 188 -4.74 -3.98 -15.59
C THR A 188 -3.31 -3.91 -16.13
N GLN A 189 -3.07 -3.07 -17.13
CA GLN A 189 -1.74 -2.88 -17.70
C GLN A 189 -0.76 -2.23 -16.70
N ILE A 190 -1.19 -1.23 -15.93
CA ILE A 190 -0.38 -0.63 -14.87
C ILE A 190 0.00 -1.67 -13.81
N VAL A 191 -0.97 -2.44 -13.33
CA VAL A 191 -0.75 -3.50 -12.34
C VAL A 191 0.22 -4.53 -12.89
N TYR A 192 -0.04 -5.06 -14.10
CA TYR A 192 0.78 -6.10 -14.72
C TYR A 192 2.22 -5.65 -14.96
N THR A 193 2.42 -4.47 -15.55
CA THR A 193 3.77 -3.96 -15.85
C THR A 193 4.56 -3.60 -14.59
N THR A 194 3.89 -3.03 -13.59
CA THR A 194 4.54 -2.63 -12.33
C THR A 194 4.90 -3.83 -11.47
N THR A 195 3.96 -4.76 -11.26
CA THR A 195 4.23 -6.01 -10.52
C THR A 195 5.27 -6.87 -11.24
N GLY A 196 5.22 -6.92 -12.58
CA GLY A 196 6.22 -7.60 -13.41
C GLY A 196 7.62 -7.00 -13.28
N TYR A 197 7.75 -5.66 -13.30
CA TYR A 197 9.04 -4.99 -13.09
C TYR A 197 9.58 -5.26 -11.68
N LEU A 198 8.75 -5.11 -10.65
CA LEU A 198 9.15 -5.31 -9.26
C LEU A 198 9.28 -6.79 -8.85
N ARG A 199 8.76 -7.71 -9.68
CA ARG A 199 8.64 -9.16 -9.43
C ARG A 199 7.92 -9.46 -8.11
N GLU A 200 6.91 -8.66 -7.80
CA GLU A 200 6.09 -8.79 -6.61
C GLU A 200 4.73 -9.38 -6.96
N ILE A 201 4.23 -10.28 -6.10
CA ILE A 201 2.90 -10.88 -6.24
C ILE A 201 1.97 -10.17 -5.25
N LEU A 202 0.84 -9.68 -5.73
CA LEU A 202 -0.18 -9.08 -4.88
C LEU A 202 -0.83 -10.16 -4.02
N ASP A 203 -0.95 -9.90 -2.72
CA ASP A 203 -1.70 -10.74 -1.79
C ASP A 203 -3.19 -10.37 -1.87
N PRO A 204 -4.07 -11.21 -2.45
CA PRO A 204 -5.50 -10.93 -2.55
C PRO A 204 -6.17 -10.79 -1.17
N TYR A 205 -5.65 -11.52 -0.19
CA TYR A 205 -6.14 -11.52 1.19
C TYR A 205 -5.36 -10.55 2.10
N GLY A 206 -4.45 -9.77 1.51
CA GLY A 206 -3.73 -8.73 2.21
C GLY A 206 -4.68 -7.60 2.66
N PRO A 207 -4.39 -6.96 3.80
CA PRO A 207 -5.16 -5.83 4.32
C PRO A 207 -4.90 -4.55 3.53
N ARG A 208 -3.76 -4.46 2.82
CA ARG A 208 -3.44 -3.32 1.97
C ARG A 208 -4.27 -3.38 0.70
N LYS A 209 -5.00 -2.31 0.41
CA LYS A 209 -5.87 -2.21 -0.78
C LYS A 209 -5.51 -0.98 -1.60
N PHE A 210 -5.62 -1.09 -2.92
CA PHE A 210 -5.50 0.01 -3.87
C PHE A 210 -6.83 0.20 -4.59
N ASN A 211 -7.56 1.26 -4.22
CA ASN A 211 -8.91 1.50 -4.67
C ASN A 211 -8.97 2.74 -5.55
N ILE A 212 -9.58 2.63 -6.72
CA ILE A 212 -9.92 3.77 -7.57
C ILE A 212 -11.43 3.97 -7.47
N ILE A 213 -11.86 5.10 -6.92
CA ILE A 213 -13.25 5.50 -6.85
C ILE A 213 -13.57 6.42 -8.02
N VAL A 214 -14.49 5.99 -8.86
CA VAL A 214 -15.04 6.82 -9.94
C VAL A 214 -16.20 7.63 -9.39
N GLU A 215 -16.09 8.95 -9.43
CA GLU A 215 -17.07 9.91 -8.93
C GLU A 215 -17.22 11.09 -9.90
N PRO A 216 -18.16 11.01 -10.86
CA PRO A 216 -18.42 12.07 -11.84
C PRO A 216 -18.82 13.43 -11.26
N LEU A 217 -19.22 13.49 -9.98
CA LEU A 217 -19.56 14.73 -9.30
C LEU A 217 -18.35 15.46 -8.69
N VAL A 218 -17.12 14.92 -8.76
CA VAL A 218 -15.90 15.54 -8.15
C VAL A 218 -15.16 16.48 -9.10
N GLY A 219 -15.16 16.22 -10.41
CA GLY A 219 -14.53 17.10 -11.41
C GLY A 219 -13.08 16.69 -11.64
N ARG A 220 -12.33 17.35 -12.53
CA ARG A 220 -11.02 16.89 -13.05
C ARG A 220 -9.86 16.75 -12.03
N ILE A 221 -10.10 16.91 -10.73
CA ILE A 221 -9.05 16.72 -9.73
C ILE A 221 -8.88 15.22 -9.48
N THR A 222 -7.73 14.68 -9.87
CA THR A 222 -7.27 13.38 -9.35
C THR A 222 -6.67 13.60 -7.98
N ASN A 223 -7.30 13.03 -6.95
CA ASN A 223 -6.79 13.09 -5.59
C ASN A 223 -6.26 11.72 -5.18
N VAL A 224 -4.95 11.62 -4.95
CA VAL A 224 -4.31 10.43 -4.35
C VAL A 224 -4.35 10.59 -2.84
N ARG A 225 -4.96 9.65 -2.14
CA ARG A 225 -5.11 9.69 -0.68
C ARG A 225 -4.65 8.39 -0.07
N ASN A 226 -3.87 8.46 1.00
CA ASN A 226 -3.40 7.30 1.73
C ASN A 226 -3.85 7.38 3.19
N PHE A 227 -4.57 6.36 3.66
CA PHE A 227 -4.98 6.25 5.06
C PHE A 227 -4.72 4.84 5.58
N GLY A 228 -3.86 4.76 6.60
CA GLY A 228 -3.38 3.50 7.13
C GLY A 228 -2.68 2.66 6.06
N ASP A 229 -3.35 1.60 5.64
CA ASP A 229 -2.88 0.62 4.68
C ASP A 229 -3.66 0.67 3.34
N HIS A 230 -4.54 1.66 3.18
CA HIS A 230 -5.41 1.84 2.01
C HIS A 230 -4.97 3.03 1.16
N TYR A 231 -4.73 2.76 -0.12
CA TYR A 231 -4.45 3.76 -1.15
C TYR A 231 -5.72 3.97 -1.94
N ALA A 232 -6.18 5.21 -2.01
CA ALA A 232 -7.40 5.57 -2.70
C ALA A 232 -7.14 6.70 -3.70
N LEU A 233 -7.59 6.51 -4.94
CA LEU A 233 -7.66 7.57 -5.94
C LEU A 233 -9.12 7.90 -6.21
N VAL A 234 -9.45 9.18 -6.28
CA VAL A 234 -10.77 9.63 -6.75
C VAL A 234 -10.62 10.22 -8.15
N LEU A 235 -11.36 9.66 -9.11
CA LEU A 235 -11.37 10.07 -10.52
C LEU A 235 -12.76 10.54 -10.94
N SER A 236 -12.84 11.57 -11.77
CA SER A 236 -14.14 12.06 -12.28
C SER A 236 -14.78 11.15 -13.33
N GLY A 237 -14.04 10.20 -13.90
CA GLY A 237 -14.47 9.43 -15.06
C GLY A 237 -13.28 9.00 -15.89
N ALA A 238 -13.55 8.51 -17.09
CA ALA A 238 -12.53 7.96 -17.98
C ALA A 238 -11.85 8.99 -18.89
N GLU A 239 -12.46 10.17 -19.08
CA GLU A 239 -11.89 11.24 -19.89
C GLU A 239 -10.60 11.78 -19.26
N ASP A 240 -9.53 11.87 -20.07
CA ASP A 240 -8.21 12.35 -19.67
C ASP A 240 -7.61 11.65 -18.43
N LEU A 241 -7.77 10.32 -18.34
CA LEU A 241 -7.19 9.48 -17.29
C LEU A 241 -5.67 9.75 -17.13
N PRO A 242 -5.22 10.27 -15.98
CA PRO A 242 -3.80 10.57 -15.78
C PRO A 242 -3.03 9.30 -15.44
N LEU A 243 -2.74 8.49 -16.46
CA LEU A 243 -2.07 7.18 -16.31
C LEU A 243 -0.75 7.26 -15.55
N ASP A 244 -0.01 8.36 -15.70
CA ASP A 244 1.23 8.59 -14.97
C ASP A 244 0.97 8.75 -13.46
N VAL A 245 -0.07 9.51 -13.06
CA VAL A 245 -0.49 9.66 -11.65
C VAL A 245 -0.99 8.34 -11.06
N VAL A 246 -1.80 7.58 -11.81
CA VAL A 246 -2.31 6.27 -11.35
C VAL A 246 -1.14 5.30 -11.14
N ARG A 247 -0.16 5.28 -12.04
CA ARG A 247 1.04 4.44 -11.91
C ARG A 247 1.91 4.88 -10.73
N HIS A 248 2.13 6.17 -10.58
CA HIS A 248 2.92 6.74 -9.48
C HIS A 248 2.31 6.35 -8.13
N ALA A 249 0.99 6.50 -7.97
CA ALA A 249 0.30 6.07 -6.77
C ALA A 249 0.31 4.55 -6.55
N PHE A 250 0.20 3.75 -7.62
CA PHE A 250 0.31 2.30 -7.50
C PHE A 250 1.73 1.86 -7.10
N LEU A 251 2.76 2.56 -7.57
CA LEU A 251 4.14 2.35 -7.13
C LEU A 251 4.32 2.71 -5.65
N HIS A 252 3.70 3.78 -5.15
CA HIS A 252 3.67 4.06 -3.70
C HIS A 252 3.01 2.94 -2.91
N PHE A 253 1.88 2.42 -3.39
CA PHE A 253 1.28 1.23 -2.81
C PHE A 253 2.28 0.08 -2.76
N MET A 254 3.12 -0.14 -3.75
CA MET A 254 4.11 -1.23 -3.71
C MET A 254 5.35 -0.94 -2.86
N LEU A 255 5.83 0.31 -2.84
CA LEU A 255 7.20 0.65 -2.40
C LEU A 255 7.29 1.38 -1.06
N ASP A 256 6.24 2.06 -0.60
CA ASP A 256 6.25 2.80 0.67
C ASP A 256 6.61 1.94 1.91
N PRO A 257 6.26 0.64 1.99
CA PRO A 257 6.67 -0.17 3.13
C PRO A 257 8.18 -0.44 3.19
N LEU A 258 8.91 -0.34 2.07
CA LEU A 258 10.30 -0.83 2.03
C LEU A 258 11.24 -0.06 2.98
N PRO A 259 11.25 1.29 2.99
CA PRO A 259 12.07 2.05 3.95
C PRO A 259 11.69 1.78 5.41
N LEU A 260 10.41 1.47 5.68
CA LEU A 260 9.92 1.16 7.02
C LEU A 260 10.29 -0.26 7.46
N MET A 261 10.32 -1.23 6.53
CA MET A 261 10.75 -2.60 6.80
C MET A 261 12.26 -2.70 7.02
N TYR A 262 13.05 -1.84 6.35
CA TYR A 262 14.51 -1.83 6.39
C TYR A 262 15.08 -0.48 6.88
N PRO A 263 14.69 -0.01 8.06
CA PRO A 263 14.98 1.35 8.51
C PRO A 263 16.48 1.58 8.73
N HIS A 264 17.21 0.56 9.19
CA HIS A 264 18.66 0.61 9.36
C HIS A 264 19.38 0.67 8.00
N VAL A 265 18.91 -0.07 6.99
CA VAL A 265 19.51 -0.04 5.64
C VAL A 265 19.39 1.35 5.03
N VAL A 266 18.24 2.02 5.18
CA VAL A 266 18.06 3.37 4.63
C VAL A 266 18.75 4.43 5.50
N ALA A 267 18.88 4.23 6.81
CA ALA A 267 19.45 5.23 7.74
C ALA A 267 20.86 5.68 7.36
N VAL A 268 21.69 4.82 6.77
CA VAL A 268 23.03 5.22 6.30
C VAL A 268 22.99 6.31 5.22
N LYS A 269 21.87 6.50 4.53
CA LYS A 269 21.72 7.53 3.49
C LYS A 269 21.18 8.87 4.04
N ARG A 270 20.97 8.97 5.36
CA ARG A 270 20.52 10.21 6.01
C ARG A 270 21.41 11.43 5.73
N PRO A 271 22.75 11.33 5.66
CA PRO A 271 23.59 12.50 5.32
C PRO A 271 23.26 13.10 3.93
N LEU A 272 22.85 12.28 2.96
CA LEU A 272 22.42 12.77 1.64
C LEU A 272 21.06 13.48 1.74
N TYR A 273 20.16 12.95 2.58
CA TYR A 273 18.87 13.57 2.86
C TYR A 273 19.00 14.93 3.55
N ASP A 274 19.92 15.08 4.51
CA ASP A 274 20.11 16.35 5.22
C ASP A 274 20.55 17.50 4.29
N ILE A 275 21.17 17.15 3.15
CA ILE A 275 21.46 18.10 2.06
C ILE A 275 20.18 18.37 1.25
N ALA A 276 19.49 17.31 0.84
CA ALA A 276 18.27 17.37 0.03
C ALA A 276 17.12 18.15 0.70
N ALA A 277 16.93 17.99 2.01
CA ALA A 277 15.87 18.62 2.80
C ALA A 277 15.93 20.17 2.77
N LYS A 278 17.07 20.73 2.37
CA LYS A 278 17.29 22.18 2.20
C LYS A 278 16.84 22.70 0.83
N ALA A 279 16.47 21.82 -0.10
CA ALA A 279 16.02 22.21 -1.43
C ALA A 279 14.70 23.01 -1.36
N PRO A 280 14.63 24.22 -1.95
CA PRO A 280 13.42 25.05 -1.85
C PRO A 280 12.17 24.43 -2.47
N ARG A 281 12.34 23.61 -3.53
CA ARG A 281 11.24 22.96 -4.25
C ARG A 281 10.84 21.59 -3.71
N LEU A 282 11.56 21.05 -2.73
CA LEU A 282 11.14 19.82 -2.09
C LEU A 282 9.83 20.08 -1.34
N VAL A 283 8.85 19.19 -1.52
CA VAL A 283 7.55 19.29 -0.84
C VAL A 283 7.75 19.26 0.67
N ASP A 284 7.05 20.14 1.40
CA ASP A 284 7.28 20.36 2.83
C ASP A 284 7.09 19.09 3.68
N ASP A 285 6.13 18.23 3.33
CA ASP A 285 5.88 16.94 4.02
C ASP A 285 7.08 15.98 3.94
N LEU A 286 7.98 16.15 2.98
CA LEU A 286 9.17 15.31 2.81
C LEU A 286 10.41 15.91 3.48
N LYS A 287 10.38 17.19 3.87
CA LYS A 287 11.55 17.88 4.48
C LYS A 287 11.87 17.41 5.89
N ASP A 288 10.91 16.79 6.58
CA ASP A 288 11.11 16.22 7.92
C ASP A 288 10.71 14.73 8.04
N ASP A 289 10.36 14.08 6.92
CA ASP A 289 10.04 12.65 6.85
C ASP A 289 11.00 11.91 5.89
N PHE A 290 12.12 11.44 6.45
CA PHE A 290 13.14 10.71 5.68
C PHE A 290 12.62 9.42 5.00
N PRO A 291 11.85 8.53 5.67
CA PRO A 291 11.23 7.38 5.01
C PRO A 291 10.38 7.74 3.81
N SER A 292 9.49 8.73 3.96
CA SER A 292 8.61 9.16 2.87
C SER A 292 9.41 9.76 1.72
N TYR A 293 10.45 10.54 2.03
CA TYR A 293 11.38 11.06 1.03
C TYR A 293 12.11 9.93 0.27
N PHE A 294 12.60 8.93 0.98
CA PHE A 294 13.30 7.79 0.38
C PHE A 294 12.36 6.98 -0.51
N ALA A 295 11.13 6.72 -0.04
CA ALA A 295 10.10 6.06 -0.82
C ALA A 295 9.77 6.85 -2.10
N GLU A 296 9.58 8.17 -2.00
CA GLU A 296 9.36 9.06 -3.14
C GLU A 296 10.47 8.96 -4.19
N CYS A 297 11.72 9.05 -3.75
CA CYS A 297 12.87 8.91 -4.64
C CYS A 297 12.94 7.51 -5.28
N THR A 298 12.53 6.47 -4.55
CA THR A 298 12.48 5.08 -5.06
C THR A 298 11.39 4.93 -6.12
N VAL A 299 10.18 5.46 -5.88
CA VAL A 299 9.08 5.46 -6.86
C VAL A 299 9.50 6.15 -8.15
N ARG A 300 10.00 7.39 -8.05
CA ARG A 300 10.47 8.17 -9.22
C ARG A 300 11.57 7.44 -9.98
N ALA A 301 12.51 6.80 -9.28
CA ALA A 301 13.57 6.03 -9.92
C ALA A 301 13.02 4.83 -10.70
N VAL A 302 12.08 4.08 -10.12
CA VAL A 302 11.41 2.96 -10.79
C VAL A 302 10.64 3.45 -12.03
N GLU A 303 9.92 4.57 -11.95
CA GLU A 303 9.22 5.15 -13.10
C GLU A 303 10.16 5.48 -14.26
N LEU A 304 11.33 6.07 -13.97
CA LEU A 304 12.34 6.38 -14.99
C LEU A 304 12.96 5.13 -15.64
N ARG A 305 12.98 4.00 -14.94
CA ARG A 305 13.42 2.71 -15.50
C ARG A 305 12.35 2.03 -16.34
N MET A 306 11.09 2.09 -15.89
CA MET A 306 9.95 1.49 -16.59
C MET A 306 9.56 2.26 -17.86
N LYS A 307 9.75 3.58 -17.88
CA LYS A 307 9.39 4.42 -19.03
C LYS A 307 10.43 4.32 -20.14
N ARG A 308 9.97 4.03 -21.36
CA ARG A 308 10.82 4.08 -22.57
C ARG A 308 11.19 5.52 -22.84
N MET A 309 12.47 5.84 -22.73
CA MET A 309 13.01 7.18 -22.95
C MET A 309 14.43 7.10 -23.50
N SER A 310 14.83 8.11 -24.27
CA SER A 310 16.20 8.28 -24.72
C SER A 310 17.14 8.58 -23.54
N PRO A 311 18.45 8.32 -23.68
CA PRO A 311 19.42 8.70 -22.65
C PRO A 311 19.39 10.19 -22.29
N GLY A 312 19.15 11.07 -23.27
CA GLY A 312 19.05 12.52 -23.06
C GLY A 312 17.81 12.92 -22.26
N GLU A 313 16.64 12.33 -22.54
CA GLU A 313 15.41 12.57 -21.78
C GLU A 313 15.55 12.08 -20.33
N ARG A 314 16.18 10.91 -20.14
CA ARG A 314 16.47 10.38 -18.79
C ARG A 314 17.36 11.32 -18.01
N GLU A 315 18.45 11.78 -18.62
CA GLU A 315 19.37 12.71 -17.98
C GLU A 315 18.70 14.06 -17.64
N ALA A 316 17.85 14.58 -18.53
CA ALA A 316 17.08 15.78 -18.25
C ALA A 316 16.10 15.59 -17.07
N ALA A 317 15.44 14.43 -16.98
CA ALA A 317 14.58 14.11 -15.85
C ALA A 317 15.37 13.97 -14.54
N LEU A 318 16.54 13.33 -14.57
CA LEU A 318 17.42 13.23 -13.41
C LEU A 318 17.92 14.59 -12.93
N ARG A 319 18.30 15.49 -13.85
CA ARG A 319 18.69 16.87 -13.50
C ARG A 319 17.57 17.67 -12.86
N ARG A 320 16.33 17.51 -13.34
CA ARG A 320 15.15 18.13 -12.70
C ARG A 320 14.96 17.61 -11.28
N ASN A 321 15.00 16.29 -11.09
CA ASN A 321 14.93 15.69 -9.75
C ASN A 321 16.06 16.19 -8.83
N ASP A 322 17.29 16.26 -9.32
CA ASP A 322 18.42 16.81 -8.57
C ASP A 322 18.17 18.27 -8.15
N ALA A 323 17.71 19.12 -9.08
CA ALA A 323 17.42 20.53 -8.83
C ALA A 323 16.24 20.75 -7.86
N ASP A 324 15.24 19.87 -7.91
CA ASP A 324 14.04 19.94 -7.06
C ASP A 324 14.25 19.32 -5.67
N GLY A 325 15.39 18.67 -5.41
CA GLY A 325 15.74 18.07 -4.12
C GLY A 325 15.54 16.55 -4.03
N TYR A 326 15.07 15.89 -5.08
CA TYR A 326 14.94 14.42 -5.17
C TYR A 326 16.27 13.76 -5.57
N VAL A 327 17.34 14.11 -4.87
CA VAL A 327 18.71 13.80 -5.26
C VAL A 327 19.06 12.30 -5.21
N LEU A 328 18.30 11.50 -4.45
CA LEU A 328 18.46 10.04 -4.40
C LEU A 328 17.93 9.34 -5.66
N VAL A 329 17.12 9.98 -6.50
CA VAL A 329 16.57 9.36 -7.72
C VAL A 329 17.69 8.89 -8.64
N ARG A 330 18.75 9.69 -8.83
CA ARG A 330 19.88 9.34 -9.70
C ARG A 330 20.63 8.08 -9.23
N PRO A 331 21.15 7.99 -7.99
CA PRO A 331 21.82 6.78 -7.53
C PRO A 331 20.89 5.57 -7.51
N LEU A 332 19.58 5.75 -7.21
CA LEU A 332 18.60 4.67 -7.26
C LEU A 332 18.37 4.16 -8.70
N VAL A 333 18.27 5.05 -9.70
CA VAL A 333 18.19 4.67 -11.12
C VAL A 333 19.41 3.85 -11.54
N THR A 334 20.60 4.22 -11.06
CA THR A 334 21.83 3.45 -11.31
C THR A 334 21.78 2.09 -10.63
N ALA A 335 21.42 2.03 -9.35
CA ALA A 335 21.30 0.80 -8.57
C ALA A 335 20.27 -0.19 -9.15
N LEU A 336 19.16 0.31 -9.68
CA LEU A 336 18.12 -0.49 -10.35
C LEU A 336 18.65 -1.25 -11.58
N ALA A 337 19.76 -0.81 -12.20
CA ALA A 337 20.41 -1.59 -13.26
C ALA A 337 20.95 -2.93 -12.76
N GLY A 338 21.36 -3.01 -11.50
CA GLY A 338 21.75 -4.26 -10.84
C GLY A 338 20.53 -5.14 -10.56
N PHE A 339 19.45 -4.55 -10.05
CA PHE A 339 18.19 -5.24 -9.80
C PHE A 339 17.64 -5.95 -11.05
N GLU A 340 17.66 -5.26 -12.19
CA GLU A 340 17.18 -5.80 -13.48
C GLU A 340 17.98 -7.02 -13.96
N LYS A 341 19.22 -7.18 -13.50
CA LYS A 341 20.09 -8.34 -13.79
C LYS A 341 20.05 -9.41 -12.71
N SER A 342 19.40 -9.14 -11.58
CA SER A 342 19.24 -10.07 -10.46
C SER A 342 17.94 -10.88 -10.59
N GLU A 343 17.84 -11.98 -9.85
CA GLU A 343 16.64 -12.82 -9.79
C GLU A 343 15.58 -12.42 -8.73
N PRO A 344 15.94 -11.97 -7.51
CA PRO A 344 14.97 -11.74 -6.43
C PRO A 344 13.92 -10.65 -6.73
N SER A 345 12.83 -10.67 -5.97
CA SER A 345 11.83 -9.60 -5.98
C SER A 345 12.36 -8.30 -5.36
N MET A 346 11.73 -7.17 -5.67
CA MET A 346 12.13 -5.87 -5.14
C MET A 346 12.17 -5.88 -3.61
N LYS A 347 11.17 -6.44 -2.94
CA LYS A 347 11.13 -6.55 -1.47
C LYS A 347 12.33 -7.28 -0.88
N ARG A 348 12.86 -8.28 -1.59
CA ARG A 348 14.04 -9.06 -1.19
C ARG A 348 15.36 -8.39 -1.60
N TYR A 349 15.38 -7.72 -2.75
CA TYR A 349 16.57 -7.06 -3.30
C TYR A 349 16.79 -5.65 -2.73
N PHE A 350 15.76 -5.02 -2.15
CA PHE A 350 15.80 -3.65 -1.66
C PHE A 350 17.00 -3.35 -0.73
N PRO A 351 17.37 -4.23 0.22
CA PRO A 351 18.57 -4.01 1.02
C PRO A 351 19.86 -3.85 0.19
N ASP A 352 20.05 -4.71 -0.82
CA ASP A 352 21.23 -4.67 -1.68
C ASP A 352 21.21 -3.48 -2.64
N LEU A 353 20.03 -3.12 -3.13
CA LEU A 353 19.81 -1.90 -3.90
C LEU A 353 20.30 -0.66 -3.15
N VAL A 354 19.88 -0.49 -1.90
CA VAL A 354 20.28 0.68 -1.09
C VAL A 354 21.77 0.63 -0.73
N ARG A 355 22.31 -0.55 -0.43
CA ARG A 355 23.74 -0.74 -0.12
C ARG A 355 24.65 -0.39 -1.30
N SER A 356 24.21 -0.65 -2.53
CA SER A 356 25.00 -0.36 -3.74
C SER A 356 25.23 1.14 -4.01
N ILE A 357 24.50 2.02 -3.32
CA ILE A 357 24.67 3.47 -3.44
C ILE A 357 25.91 3.90 -2.66
N ASP A 358 26.93 4.41 -3.37
CA ASP A 358 28.11 5.02 -2.75
C ASP A 358 27.76 6.39 -2.15
N GLU A 359 27.57 6.41 -0.83
CA GLU A 359 27.21 7.62 -0.09
C GLU A 359 28.28 8.72 -0.21
N LYS A 360 29.56 8.34 -0.21
CA LYS A 360 30.67 9.32 -0.26
C LYS A 360 30.77 9.96 -1.64
N ALA A 361 30.62 9.15 -2.69
CA ALA A 361 30.60 9.66 -4.06
C ALA A 361 29.39 10.58 -4.28
N GLU A 362 28.21 10.20 -3.78
CA GLU A 362 27.01 11.01 -3.89
C GLU A 362 27.13 12.30 -3.08
N ALA A 363 27.61 12.27 -1.83
CA ALA A 363 27.83 13.47 -1.04
C ALA A 363 28.75 14.48 -1.75
N LYS A 364 29.82 14.00 -2.41
CA LYS A 364 30.70 14.82 -3.24
C LYS A 364 29.98 15.39 -4.47
N ARG A 365 29.11 14.61 -5.12
CA ARG A 365 28.29 15.08 -6.25
C ARG A 365 27.34 16.19 -5.80
N LEU A 366 26.65 15.99 -4.68
CA LEU A 366 25.65 16.94 -4.15
C LEU A 366 26.26 18.30 -3.78
N ALA A 367 27.51 18.33 -3.33
CA ALA A 367 28.21 19.59 -3.02
C ALA A 367 28.30 20.56 -4.22
N GLY A 368 28.19 20.04 -5.46
CA GLY A 368 28.23 20.84 -6.68
C GLY A 368 26.86 21.12 -7.33
N ILE A 369 25.74 20.70 -6.72
CA ILE A 369 24.41 20.84 -7.33
C ILE A 369 23.72 22.09 -6.80
N PRO A 370 23.36 23.05 -7.68
CA PRO A 370 22.50 24.16 -7.30
C PRO A 370 21.03 23.68 -7.28
N PHE A 371 20.36 23.82 -6.14
CA PHE A 371 18.92 23.63 -6.06
C PHE A 371 18.17 24.77 -6.72
N ALA A 372 17.06 24.46 -7.39
CA ALA A 372 16.21 25.45 -8.02
C ALA A 372 15.45 26.28 -6.97
N ALA A 373 15.24 27.56 -7.27
CA ALA A 373 14.48 28.48 -6.40
C ALA A 373 13.01 28.05 -6.28
N ALA A 374 12.37 28.34 -5.14
CA ALA A 374 10.96 28.02 -4.94
C ALA A 374 10.09 28.62 -6.06
N ASP A 375 9.10 27.85 -6.55
CA ASP A 375 8.16 28.38 -7.54
C ASP A 375 7.23 29.41 -6.86
N THR A 376 7.31 30.65 -7.32
CA THR A 376 6.45 31.76 -6.87
C THR A 376 5.06 31.73 -7.49
N THR A 377 4.85 30.87 -8.49
CA THR A 377 3.58 30.62 -9.17
C THR A 377 3.00 29.28 -8.72
N LYS A 378 2.53 29.18 -7.47
CA LYS A 378 1.51 28.16 -7.16
C LYS A 378 0.23 28.62 -7.88
N SER A 379 0.07 28.26 -9.15
CA SER A 379 -1.20 28.40 -9.85
C SER A 379 -2.16 27.36 -9.27
N ASP A 380 -3.33 27.82 -8.81
CA ASP A 380 -4.44 27.01 -8.28
C ASP A 380 -5.01 25.98 -9.29
N ASP A 381 -4.46 25.91 -10.52
CA ASP A 381 -4.94 25.06 -11.62
C ASP A 381 -4.11 23.80 -11.90
N ALA A 382 -2.98 23.59 -11.24
CA ALA A 382 -2.29 22.30 -11.35
C ALA A 382 -2.99 21.32 -10.41
N ALA A 383 -3.43 20.18 -10.93
CA ALA A 383 -3.71 18.99 -10.14
C ALA A 383 -2.45 18.65 -9.33
N VAL A 384 -2.28 19.29 -8.17
CA VAL A 384 -1.18 18.99 -7.27
C VAL A 384 -1.48 17.59 -6.79
N GLU A 385 -0.64 16.65 -7.25
CA GLU A 385 -0.56 15.29 -6.75
C GLU A 385 -0.09 15.36 -5.30
N VAL A 386 -0.97 15.82 -4.41
CA VAL A 386 -0.74 15.82 -2.97
C VAL A 386 -1.03 14.39 -2.53
N VAL A 387 -0.01 13.53 -2.60
CA VAL A 387 -0.04 12.26 -1.88
C VAL A 387 0.00 12.62 -0.39
N ALA A 388 -1.16 12.81 0.21
CA ALA A 388 -1.25 13.03 1.65
C ALA A 388 -0.80 11.75 2.35
N ARG A 389 0.39 11.78 2.98
CA ARG A 389 0.95 10.65 3.74
C ARG A 389 0.83 10.96 5.23
N PRO A 390 0.21 10.07 6.03
CA PRO A 390 0.39 10.14 7.47
C PRO A 390 1.87 9.93 7.78
N LYS A 391 2.50 10.88 8.47
CA LYS A 391 3.91 10.76 8.89
C LYS A 391 4.08 9.49 9.71
N ARG A 392 4.78 8.50 9.16
CA ARG A 392 5.16 7.28 9.88
C ARG A 392 6.61 7.44 10.31
N ALA A 393 6.81 7.77 11.59
CA ALA A 393 8.15 7.89 12.16
C ALA A 393 8.92 6.57 12.01
N LEU A 394 10.22 6.66 11.67
CA LEU A 394 11.12 5.51 11.79
C LEU A 394 11.09 5.00 13.24
N PRO A 395 11.14 3.67 13.46
CA PRO A 395 11.39 3.13 14.79
C PRO A 395 12.64 3.80 15.38
N THR A 396 12.50 4.37 16.58
CA THR A 396 13.51 5.21 17.25
C THR A 396 14.71 4.44 17.80
N THR A 397 14.78 3.14 17.55
CA THR A 397 15.77 2.20 18.10
C THR A 397 17.00 1.99 17.22
N VAL A 398 17.03 2.55 16.01
CA VAL A 398 18.22 2.54 15.15
C VAL A 398 19.18 3.64 15.64
N PRO A 399 20.41 3.31 16.07
CA PRO A 399 21.38 4.32 16.50
C PRO A 399 21.66 5.31 15.37
N ASN A 400 21.76 6.60 15.68
CA ASN A 400 22.20 7.61 14.72
C ASN A 400 23.74 7.59 14.56
N ASP A 401 24.27 6.42 14.20
CA ASP A 401 25.70 6.11 14.15
C ASP A 401 25.97 5.18 12.96
N ALA A 402 26.70 5.67 11.97
CA ALA A 402 26.95 4.98 10.72
C ALA A 402 27.65 3.63 10.92
N ASP A 403 28.57 3.51 11.88
CA ASP A 403 29.31 2.27 12.14
C ASP A 403 28.39 1.22 12.77
N ALA A 404 27.56 1.64 13.73
CA ALA A 404 26.58 0.73 14.34
C ALA A 404 25.50 0.30 13.35
N ILE A 405 25.04 1.20 12.48
CA ILE A 405 24.11 0.86 11.40
C ILE A 405 24.75 -0.14 10.44
N ALA A 406 26.02 0.06 10.06
CA ALA A 406 26.73 -0.86 9.18
C ALA A 406 26.85 -2.27 9.80
N GLU A 407 27.19 -2.37 11.08
CA GLU A 407 27.32 -3.66 11.79
C GLU A 407 25.96 -4.34 12.03
N LEU A 408 24.88 -3.59 12.31
CA LEU A 408 23.52 -4.15 12.31
C LEU A 408 23.15 -4.74 10.95
N THR A 409 23.44 -3.98 9.89
CA THR A 409 23.19 -4.38 8.50
C THR A 409 24.00 -5.62 8.12
N GLU A 410 25.25 -5.69 8.58
CA GLU A 410 26.15 -6.83 8.42
C GLU A 410 25.57 -8.08 9.08
N GLY A 411 25.18 -7.98 10.36
CA GLY A 411 24.64 -9.11 11.12
C GLY A 411 23.40 -9.70 10.47
N GLU A 412 22.47 -8.86 10.01
CA GLU A 412 21.26 -9.32 9.29
C GLU A 412 21.60 -10.01 7.97
N ARG A 413 22.62 -9.54 7.24
CA ARG A 413 23.07 -10.20 6.01
C ARG A 413 23.67 -11.58 6.30
N GLN A 414 24.44 -11.71 7.38
CA GLN A 414 25.04 -12.99 7.76
C GLN A 414 23.99 -13.99 8.28
N ILE A 415 22.93 -13.52 8.94
CA ILE A 415 21.74 -14.33 9.24
C ILE A 415 21.14 -14.89 7.93
N ALA A 416 20.92 -14.02 6.93
CA ALA A 416 20.36 -14.44 5.65
C ALA A 416 21.28 -15.43 4.90
N ALA A 417 22.60 -15.27 5.04
CA ALA A 417 23.61 -16.19 4.51
C ALA A 417 23.78 -17.47 5.34
N LYS A 418 23.01 -17.65 6.43
CA LYS A 418 23.13 -18.76 7.39
C LYS A 418 24.52 -18.89 8.03
N ASN A 419 25.22 -17.77 8.19
CA ASN A 419 26.54 -17.69 8.80
C ASN A 419 26.43 -17.16 10.23
N SER A 420 26.05 -18.02 11.16
CA SER A 420 25.85 -17.67 12.58
C SER A 420 27.07 -17.00 13.22
N PRO A 421 28.32 -17.49 13.05
CA PRO A 421 29.48 -16.86 13.69
C PRO A 421 29.75 -15.44 13.20
N ALA A 422 29.60 -15.18 11.89
CA ALA A 422 29.79 -13.83 11.36
C ALA A 422 28.65 -12.88 11.76
N ALA A 423 27.42 -13.40 11.85
CA ALA A 423 26.29 -12.63 12.34
C ALA A 423 26.47 -12.21 13.81
N GLU A 424 26.87 -13.16 14.67
CA GLU A 424 27.17 -12.89 16.07
C GLU A 424 28.25 -11.82 16.22
N ALA A 425 29.37 -11.95 15.53
CA ALA A 425 30.46 -10.99 15.59
C ALA A 425 30.03 -9.56 15.22
N ALA A 426 29.15 -9.42 14.23
CA ALA A 426 28.62 -8.12 13.81
C ALA A 426 27.69 -7.52 14.88
N PHE A 427 26.74 -8.29 15.42
CA PHE A 427 25.85 -7.80 16.49
C PHE A 427 26.60 -7.50 17.79
N GLN A 428 27.62 -8.29 18.14
CA GLN A 428 28.46 -8.04 19.31
C GLN A 428 29.17 -6.68 19.22
N LYS A 429 29.69 -6.28 18.05
CA LYS A 429 30.29 -4.95 17.88
C LYS A 429 29.29 -3.82 18.11
N VAL A 430 28.02 -4.00 17.73
CA VAL A 430 26.96 -3.04 18.04
C VAL A 430 26.73 -2.97 19.53
N LEU A 431 26.59 -4.13 20.19
CA LEU A 431 26.33 -4.23 21.63
C LEU A 431 27.50 -3.71 22.50
N MET A 432 28.74 -3.76 22.00
CA MET A 432 29.89 -3.14 22.69
C MET A 432 29.73 -1.62 22.85
N LYS A 433 29.09 -0.95 21.88
CA LYS A 433 28.89 0.51 21.89
C LYS A 433 27.50 0.91 22.39
N TYR A 434 26.51 0.06 22.12
CA TYR A 434 25.10 0.25 22.49
C TYR A 434 24.59 -1.02 23.20
N PRO A 435 24.89 -1.21 24.50
CA PRO A 435 24.57 -2.44 25.22
C PRO A 435 23.08 -2.80 25.25
N ASP A 436 22.19 -1.80 25.18
CA ASP A 436 20.74 -2.00 25.26
C ASP A 436 20.06 -1.99 23.87
N GLN A 437 20.82 -2.13 22.78
CA GLN A 437 20.28 -1.99 21.43
C GLN A 437 19.37 -3.19 21.08
N PRO A 438 18.04 -2.98 20.90
CA PRO A 438 17.07 -4.08 20.84
C PRO A 438 17.15 -4.92 19.55
N ARG A 439 17.52 -4.32 18.41
CA ARG A 439 17.73 -5.03 17.13
C ARG A 439 18.99 -5.90 17.15
N ALA A 440 20.06 -5.46 17.80
CA ALA A 440 21.27 -6.26 17.94
C ALA A 440 21.01 -7.46 18.85
N TRP A 441 20.31 -7.25 19.97
CA TRP A 441 19.81 -8.33 20.81
C TRP A 441 18.87 -9.27 20.04
N PHE A 442 17.95 -8.75 19.24
CA PHE A 442 17.09 -9.56 18.39
C PHE A 442 17.91 -10.43 17.43
N GLY A 443 18.92 -9.85 16.78
CA GLY A 443 19.88 -10.55 15.95
C GLY A 443 20.59 -11.69 16.68
N MET A 444 21.08 -11.43 17.91
CA MET A 444 21.68 -12.46 18.77
C MET A 444 20.70 -13.59 19.12
N GLY A 445 19.42 -13.27 19.32
CA GLY A 445 18.36 -14.26 19.55
C GLY A 445 18.13 -15.14 18.33
N VAL A 446 18.11 -14.55 17.12
CA VAL A 446 17.99 -15.29 15.86
C VAL A 446 19.21 -16.18 15.62
N VAL A 447 20.42 -15.68 15.90
CA VAL A 447 21.65 -16.49 15.83
C VAL A 447 21.57 -17.69 16.78
N ALA A 448 21.21 -17.47 18.05
CA ALA A 448 21.04 -18.56 19.01
C ALA A 448 19.98 -19.58 18.56
N TYR A 449 18.89 -19.11 17.94
CA TYR A 449 17.85 -19.97 17.37
C TYR A 449 18.37 -20.81 16.19
N MET A 450 19.17 -20.20 15.30
CA MET A 450 19.82 -20.89 14.16
C MET A 450 20.80 -21.97 14.62
N ASP A 451 21.50 -21.73 15.72
CA ASP A 451 22.47 -22.66 16.31
C ASP A 451 21.81 -23.72 17.21
N HIS A 452 20.48 -23.79 17.22
CA HIS A 452 19.68 -24.69 18.05
C HIS A 452 19.92 -24.52 19.57
N ASN A 453 20.44 -23.36 20.00
CA ASN A 453 20.59 -23.01 21.40
C ASN A 453 19.28 -22.42 21.94
N VAL A 454 18.29 -23.29 22.13
CA VAL A 454 16.93 -22.94 22.54
C VAL A 454 16.90 -22.14 23.85
N ALA A 455 17.73 -22.51 24.83
CA ALA A 455 17.81 -21.82 26.11
C ALA A 455 18.27 -20.36 25.95
N ARG A 456 19.31 -20.12 25.16
CA ARG A 456 19.83 -18.78 24.87
C ARG A 456 18.83 -17.96 24.05
N ALA A 457 18.23 -18.56 23.01
CA ALA A 457 17.23 -17.90 22.18
C ALA A 457 16.02 -17.45 23.01
N LYS A 458 15.50 -18.35 23.88
CA LYS A 458 14.39 -18.05 24.78
C LYS A 458 14.71 -16.94 25.76
N GLN A 459 15.90 -16.96 26.35
CA GLN A 459 16.36 -15.89 27.24
C GLN A 459 16.40 -14.54 26.51
N VAL A 460 16.99 -14.49 25.31
CA VAL A 460 17.14 -13.25 24.55
C VAL A 460 15.80 -12.71 24.09
N PHE A 461 14.95 -13.52 23.44
CA PHE A 461 13.63 -13.06 23.03
C PHE A 461 12.75 -12.70 24.22
N GLY A 462 12.84 -13.44 25.33
CA GLY A 462 12.17 -13.12 26.59
C GLY A 462 12.57 -11.75 27.12
N SER A 463 13.86 -11.39 27.06
CA SER A 463 14.35 -10.06 27.47
C SER A 463 13.91 -8.91 26.55
N LEU A 464 13.56 -9.23 25.30
CA LEU A 464 13.04 -8.26 24.33
C LEU A 464 11.53 -8.06 24.46
N THR A 465 10.80 -9.06 24.95
CA THR A 465 9.36 -8.98 25.23
C THR A 465 9.07 -8.54 26.67
N THR A 466 10.01 -8.74 27.58
CA THR A 466 9.90 -8.41 29.01
C THR A 466 11.20 -7.80 29.54
N GLY A 467 11.15 -6.73 30.33
CA GLY A 467 12.31 -6.27 31.14
C GLY A 467 13.30 -5.30 30.47
N GLU A 468 14.61 -5.54 30.71
CA GLU A 468 15.76 -4.61 30.55
C GLU A 468 16.00 -4.08 29.13
N HIS A 469 15.53 -4.80 28.10
CA HIS A 469 15.68 -4.41 26.69
C HIS A 469 14.34 -4.45 25.93
N ALA A 470 13.23 -4.19 26.64
CA ALA A 470 11.89 -4.28 26.05
C ALA A 470 11.82 -3.46 24.75
N ALA A 471 11.50 -4.14 23.65
CA ALA A 471 11.44 -3.54 22.33
C ALA A 471 10.14 -2.74 22.10
N THR A 472 9.58 -2.12 23.15
CA THR A 472 8.29 -1.43 23.13
C THR A 472 8.25 -0.28 22.13
N SER A 473 9.40 0.30 21.79
CA SER A 473 9.56 1.34 20.75
C SER A 473 9.97 0.80 19.37
N ASP A 474 10.11 -0.52 19.21
CA ASP A 474 10.35 -1.19 17.92
C ASP A 474 9.33 -2.31 17.71
N PRO A 475 8.17 -1.99 17.12
CA PRO A 475 7.12 -2.98 16.88
C PRO A 475 7.58 -4.19 16.07
N ARG A 476 8.59 -4.05 15.20
CA ARG A 476 9.14 -5.15 14.42
C ARG A 476 9.86 -6.14 15.31
N VAL A 477 10.79 -5.64 16.12
CA VAL A 477 11.54 -6.49 17.05
C VAL A 477 10.59 -7.13 18.05
N LEU A 478 9.67 -6.35 18.64
CA LEU A 478 8.75 -6.86 19.64
C LEU A 478 7.85 -7.97 19.09
N THR A 479 7.20 -7.73 17.94
CA THR A 479 6.29 -8.71 17.34
C THR A 479 7.01 -9.99 16.95
N TRP A 480 8.17 -9.90 16.30
CA TRP A 480 8.93 -11.11 15.93
C TRP A 480 9.51 -11.84 17.15
N SER A 481 9.87 -11.12 18.22
CA SER A 481 10.35 -11.76 19.46
C SER A 481 9.25 -12.61 20.10
N HIS A 482 8.01 -12.11 20.15
CA HIS A 482 6.85 -12.91 20.57
C HIS A 482 6.64 -14.13 19.67
N VAL A 483 6.73 -14.00 18.34
CA VAL A 483 6.61 -15.15 17.41
C VAL A 483 7.69 -16.20 17.65
N TYR A 484 8.95 -15.81 17.83
CA TYR A 484 10.02 -16.77 18.09
C TYR A 484 9.89 -17.43 19.47
N LEU A 485 9.45 -16.70 20.51
CA LEU A 485 9.13 -17.30 21.80
C LEU A 485 8.02 -18.33 21.69
N ALA A 486 6.96 -18.01 20.93
CA ALA A 486 5.85 -18.92 20.72
C ALA A 486 6.30 -20.23 20.08
N ARG A 487 7.12 -20.15 19.01
CA ARG A 487 7.71 -21.32 18.35
C ARG A 487 8.61 -22.15 19.27
N ILE A 488 9.36 -21.49 20.14
CA ILE A 488 10.18 -22.17 21.15
C ILE A 488 9.28 -22.90 22.15
N TYR A 489 8.20 -22.28 22.64
CA TYR A 489 7.26 -22.93 23.54
C TYR A 489 6.52 -24.10 22.87
N ASP A 490 6.16 -23.99 21.59
CA ASP A 490 5.59 -25.10 20.81
C ASP A 490 6.57 -26.27 20.75
N TYR A 491 7.85 -25.99 20.45
CA TYR A 491 8.90 -27.02 20.42
C TYR A 491 9.11 -27.68 21.78
N GLU A 492 8.97 -26.94 22.88
CA GLU A 492 9.04 -27.45 24.25
C GLU A 492 7.75 -28.18 24.70
N GLY A 493 6.70 -28.22 23.88
CA GLY A 493 5.40 -28.80 24.23
C GLY A 493 4.54 -27.93 25.17
N ASN A 494 4.93 -26.67 25.41
CA ASN A 494 4.15 -25.72 26.20
C ASN A 494 3.15 -24.96 25.32
N ALA A 495 2.08 -25.66 24.91
CA ALA A 495 1.04 -25.10 24.05
C ALA A 495 0.35 -23.85 24.66
N SER A 496 0.23 -23.79 25.99
CA SER A 496 -0.37 -22.64 26.69
C SER A 496 0.51 -21.38 26.60
N GLY A 497 1.82 -21.54 26.77
CA GLY A 497 2.79 -20.46 26.61
C GLY A 497 2.88 -20.00 25.16
N ALA A 498 2.93 -20.93 24.21
CA ALA A 498 2.97 -20.60 22.79
C ALA A 498 1.76 -19.79 22.34
N LYS A 499 0.55 -20.21 22.73
CA LYS A 499 -0.68 -19.47 22.46
C LYS A 499 -0.63 -18.03 22.98
N ALA A 500 -0.22 -17.84 24.24
CA ALA A 500 -0.14 -16.52 24.85
C ALA A 500 0.83 -15.58 24.12
N GLU A 501 1.97 -16.12 23.66
CA GLU A 501 2.95 -15.35 22.90
C GLU A 501 2.46 -15.01 21.48
N TYR A 502 1.80 -15.93 20.77
CA TYR A 502 1.17 -15.59 19.48
C TYR A 502 0.09 -14.52 19.63
N GLU A 503 -0.76 -14.60 20.65
CA GLU A 503 -1.77 -13.58 20.94
C GLU A 503 -1.12 -12.23 21.27
N SER A 504 -0.01 -12.24 22.01
CA SER A 504 0.78 -11.03 22.30
C SER A 504 1.38 -10.42 21.04
N ALA A 505 1.92 -11.23 20.12
CA ALA A 505 2.40 -10.76 18.83
C ALA A 505 1.30 -10.05 18.01
N LEU A 506 0.07 -10.57 18.04
CA LEU A 506 -1.07 -9.95 17.36
C LEU A 506 -1.51 -8.64 18.01
N ALA A 507 -1.30 -8.49 19.31
CA ALA A 507 -1.65 -7.29 20.07
C ALA A 507 -0.66 -6.13 19.91
N VAL A 508 0.58 -6.36 19.43
CA VAL A 508 1.60 -5.29 19.30
C VAL A 508 1.15 -4.21 18.30
N PRO A 509 0.91 -2.95 18.74
CA PRO A 509 0.54 -1.86 17.83
C PRO A 509 1.66 -1.55 16.83
N GLY A 510 1.31 -1.39 15.55
CA GLY A 510 2.30 -1.13 14.49
C GLY A 510 3.23 -2.31 14.15
N GLY A 511 2.96 -3.52 14.67
CA GLY A 511 3.74 -4.72 14.37
C GLY A 511 3.74 -5.09 12.88
N PRO A 512 4.85 -5.61 12.33
CA PRO A 512 4.99 -6.01 10.93
C PRO A 512 3.95 -7.07 10.59
N GLN A 513 3.30 -6.86 9.46
CA GLN A 513 2.15 -7.67 9.08
C GLN A 513 2.53 -9.13 8.82
N GLU A 514 3.73 -9.40 8.30
CA GLU A 514 4.22 -10.75 8.05
C GLU A 514 4.35 -11.55 9.36
N ALA A 515 4.77 -10.90 10.45
CA ALA A 515 4.87 -11.53 11.75
C ALA A 515 3.47 -11.84 12.32
N ARG A 516 2.52 -10.93 12.14
CA ARG A 516 1.12 -11.16 12.54
C ARG A 516 0.47 -12.29 11.76
N GLN A 517 0.72 -12.38 10.44
CA GLN A 517 0.24 -13.50 9.63
C GLN A 517 0.89 -14.83 10.04
N ALA A 518 2.19 -14.83 10.34
CA ALA A 518 2.87 -16.01 10.88
C ALA A 518 2.23 -16.45 12.22
N ALA A 519 2.02 -15.51 13.15
CA ALA A 519 1.37 -15.77 14.42
C ALA A 519 -0.06 -16.31 14.25
N GLN A 520 -0.88 -15.71 13.39
CA GLN A 520 -2.24 -16.19 13.10
C GLN A 520 -2.24 -17.62 12.54
N LYS A 521 -1.37 -17.89 11.56
CA LYS A 521 -1.27 -19.19 10.91
C LYS A 521 -0.81 -20.27 11.89
N GLU A 522 0.23 -19.99 12.67
CA GLU A 522 0.82 -20.93 13.62
C GLU A 522 -0.08 -21.17 14.84
N LEU A 523 -0.79 -20.13 15.30
CA LEU A 523 -1.83 -20.25 16.32
C LEU A 523 -3.01 -21.12 15.83
N ALA A 524 -3.44 -20.94 14.58
CA ALA A 524 -4.51 -21.76 13.99
C ALA A 524 -4.07 -23.22 13.79
N ALA A 525 -2.81 -23.46 13.41
CA ALA A 525 -2.25 -24.81 13.31
C ALA A 525 -2.20 -25.51 14.68
N SER A 526 -1.75 -24.80 15.71
CA SER A 526 -1.67 -25.30 17.10
C SER A 526 -3.04 -25.59 17.71
N ALA A 527 -4.11 -24.95 17.22
CA ALA A 527 -5.49 -25.24 17.63
C ALA A 527 -6.07 -26.51 16.98
N ASN A 528 -5.51 -26.96 15.84
CA ASN A 528 -5.97 -28.13 15.10
C ASN A 528 -5.25 -29.43 15.50
N ASP A 529 -4.06 -29.35 16.12
CA ASP A 529 -3.42 -30.50 16.77
C ASP A 529 -4.07 -30.75 18.14
N LYS A 530 -5.07 -31.64 18.19
CA LYS A 530 -5.55 -32.20 19.45
C LYS A 530 -4.44 -33.02 20.10
N PRO A 531 -4.30 -33.01 21.44
CA PRO A 531 -3.38 -33.91 22.13
C PRO A 531 -3.87 -35.34 21.91
N THR A 532 -3.07 -36.15 21.22
CA THR A 532 -3.23 -37.60 21.23
C THR A 532 -2.98 -38.06 22.66
N PRO A 533 -3.97 -38.66 23.37
CA PRO A 533 -3.69 -39.25 24.67
C PRO A 533 -2.76 -40.45 24.43
N GLN A 534 -1.53 -40.37 24.91
CA GLN A 534 -0.68 -41.56 24.99
C GLN A 534 -1.27 -42.51 26.04
N PRO A 535 -1.31 -43.83 25.76
CA PRO A 535 -1.87 -44.84 26.67
C PRO A 535 -1.08 -45.00 27.97
#